data_AF-A0A6H0FW25-F1
#
_entry.id   AF-A0A6H0FW25-F1
#
_cell.length_a   1.000
_cell.length_b   1.000
_cell.length_c   1.000
_cell.angle_alpha   90.00
_cell.angle_beta   90.00
_cell.angle_gamma   90.00
#
_symmetry.space_group_name_H-M   'P 1'
#
loop_
_entity.id
_entity.type
_entity.pdbx_description
1 polymer ?
#
loop_
_entity_poly.entity_id
_entity_poly.type
_entity_poly.pdbx_seq_one_letter_code
_entity_poly.pdbx_strand_id
1 'polypeptide(L)' 'MNTLNINDIKKHADVIASCGTKVGTVDHLDGENQLKLTRDENGQHHLIPTGWIGEVKEDQVILNKNSEEVKDQWQAI' A
#
# COMPACT_ATOMS: atom_id res chain seq x y z
N MET A 1 -2.26 -0.21 22.39
CA MET A 1 -2.52 -0.78 21.05
C MET A 1 -2.13 0.31 20.07
N ASN A 2 -1.08 0.11 19.28
CA ASN A 2 -0.65 1.11 18.30
C ASN A 2 -1.66 1.11 17.16
N THR A 3 -2.75 1.87 17.33
CA THR A 3 -3.74 2.12 16.29
C THR A 3 -3.03 2.92 15.20
N LEU A 4 -2.51 2.21 14.20
CA LEU A 4 -2.24 2.82 12.90
C LEU A 4 -3.56 3.40 12.43
N ASN A 5 -3.71 4.72 12.52
CA ASN A 5 -4.89 5.42 12.06
C ASN A 5 -4.83 5.46 10.53
N ILE A 6 -5.28 4.38 9.93
CA ILE A 6 -5.41 4.18 8.48
C ILE A 6 -6.25 5.29 7.85
N ASN A 7 -7.22 5.83 8.58
CA ASN A 7 -8.01 6.99 8.15
C ASN A 7 -7.15 8.24 7.90
N ASP A 8 -5.93 8.30 8.45
CA ASP A 8 -4.96 9.37 8.20
C ASP A 8 -4.16 9.15 6.90
N ILE A 9 -4.20 7.93 6.33
CA ILE A 9 -3.56 7.67 5.04
C ILE A 9 -4.29 8.47 3.98
N LYS A 10 -3.57 9.45 3.41
CA LYS A 10 -4.09 10.23 2.31
C LYS A 10 -4.31 9.37 1.07
N LYS A 11 -5.44 9.61 0.42
CA LYS A 11 -5.64 9.19 -0.96
C LYS A 11 -4.54 9.82 -1.80
N HIS A 12 -4.00 9.07 -2.75
CA HIS A 12 -2.85 9.39 -3.60
C HIS A 12 -1.47 9.35 -2.92
N ALA A 13 -1.33 8.80 -1.70
CA ALA A 13 0.00 8.59 -1.12
C ALA A 13 0.83 7.60 -1.94
N ASP A 14 2.13 7.84 -2.08
CA ASP A 14 3.05 6.94 -2.79
C ASP A 14 3.34 5.70 -1.97
N VAL A 15 3.11 4.52 -2.53
CA VAL A 15 3.43 3.27 -1.86
C VAL A 15 4.82 2.81 -2.31
N ILE A 16 5.75 2.82 -1.37
CA ILE A 16 7.16 2.51 -1.57
C ILE A 16 7.46 1.20 -0.85
N ALA A 17 8.07 0.25 -1.54
CA ALA A 17 8.57 -0.97 -0.94
C ALA A 17 9.77 -0.71 -0.01
N SER A 18 10.10 -1.68 0.84
CA SER A 18 11.29 -1.60 1.70
C SER A 18 12.61 -1.44 0.93
N CYS A 19 12.64 -1.81 -0.36
CA CYS A 19 13.80 -1.61 -1.25
C CYS A 19 13.95 -0.16 -1.75
N GLY A 20 12.92 0.69 -1.56
CA GLY A 20 12.86 2.04 -2.13
C GLY A 20 12.15 2.11 -3.48
N THR A 21 11.69 0.98 -4.02
CA THR A 21 10.93 0.92 -5.28
C THR A 21 9.48 1.36 -5.05
N LYS A 22 8.99 2.33 -5.83
CA LYS A 22 7.57 2.67 -5.86
C LYS A 22 6.78 1.51 -6.47
N VAL A 23 5.88 0.92 -5.68
CA VAL A 23 4.99 -0.18 -6.12
C VAL A 23 3.65 0.34 -6.63
N GLY A 24 3.27 1.56 -6.27
CA GLY A 24 2.02 2.17 -6.73
C GLY A 24 1.65 3.40 -5.92
N THR A 25 0.38 3.76 -5.97
CA THR A 25 -0.21 4.90 -5.26
C THR A 25 -1.48 4.44 -4.57
N VAL A 26 -1.80 5.02 -3.42
CA VAL A 26 -3.05 4.70 -2.70
C VAL A 26 -4.25 5.26 -3.47
N ASP A 27 -5.14 4.39 -3.93
CA ASP A 27 -6.41 4.78 -4.55
C ASP A 27 -7.46 5.02 -3.46
N HIS A 28 -7.66 4.00 -2.62
CA HIS A 28 -8.66 4.02 -1.57
C HIS A 28 -8.29 3.08 -0.41
N LEU A 29 -8.97 3.22 0.72
CA LEU A 29 -8.91 2.24 1.81
C LEU A 29 -10.16 1.37 1.76
N ASP A 30 -9.99 0.08 1.53
CA ASP A 30 -11.08 -0.87 1.47
C ASP A 30 -11.32 -1.45 2.88
N GLY A 31 -12.24 -0.82 3.61
CA GLY A 31 -12.55 -1.17 4.99
C GLY A 31 -11.45 -0.75 5.99
N GLU A 32 -11.31 -1.53 7.07
CA GLU A 32 -10.44 -1.20 8.20
C GLU A 32 -9.06 -1.87 8.14
N ASN A 33 -8.72 -2.68 7.13
CA ASN A 33 -7.43 -3.39 7.13
C ASN A 33 -6.84 -3.62 5.73
N GLN A 34 -7.49 -3.13 4.67
CA GLN A 34 -7.02 -3.31 3.30
C GLN A 34 -6.86 -1.94 2.64
N LEU A 35 -5.78 -1.82 1.90
CA LEU A 35 -5.40 -0.62 1.20
C LEU A 35 -5.39 -0.95 -0.28
N LYS A 36 -6.23 -0.22 -1.01
CA LYS A 36 -6.42 -0.35 -2.45
C LYS A 36 -5.45 0.58 -3.15
N LEU A 37 -4.62 0.00 -3.99
CA LEU A 37 -3.68 0.69 -4.85
C LEU A 37 -4.33 1.02 -6.18
N THR A 38 -3.79 2.06 -6.82
CA THR A 38 -4.09 2.43 -8.20
C THR A 38 -3.67 1.32 -9.16
N ARG A 39 -4.32 1.29 -10.33
CA ARG A 39 -4.00 0.31 -11.37
C ARG A 39 -2.53 0.40 -11.77
N ASP A 40 -1.91 -0.76 -11.91
CA ASP A 40 -0.58 -0.90 -12.49
C ASP A 40 -0.67 -0.88 -14.03
N GLU A 41 0.46 -1.03 -14.73
CA GLU A 41 0.54 -1.03 -16.19
C GLU A 41 -0.35 -2.12 -16.84
N ASN A 42 -0.72 -3.14 -16.07
CA ASN A 42 -1.61 -4.23 -16.47
C ASN A 42 -3.11 -3.92 -16.27
N GLY A 43 -3.46 -2.75 -15.72
CA GLY A 43 -4.86 -2.33 -15.52
C GLY A 43 -5.59 -3.00 -14.34
N GLN A 44 -4.89 -3.78 -13.52
CA GLN A 44 -5.44 -4.47 -12.35
C GLN A 44 -5.29 -3.62 -11.09
N HIS A 45 -6.29 -3.66 -10.20
CA HIS A 45 -6.18 -3.03 -8.89
C HIS A 45 -5.46 -3.98 -7.94
N HIS A 46 -4.57 -3.45 -7.11
CA HIS A 46 -3.89 -4.25 -6.09
C HIS A 46 -4.45 -3.93 -4.71
N LEU A 47 -4.79 -4.97 -3.95
CA LEU A 47 -5.17 -4.86 -2.54
C LEU A 47 -4.00 -5.35 -1.69
N ILE A 48 -3.54 -4.50 -0.79
CA ILE A 48 -2.52 -4.84 0.20
C ILE A 48 -3.08 -4.69 1.62
N PRO A 49 -2.79 -5.64 2.52
CA PRO A 49 -3.17 -5.50 3.91
C PRO A 49 -2.32 -4.44 4.61
N THR A 50 -2.94 -3.68 5.51
CA THR A 50 -2.25 -2.65 6.32
C THR A 50 -1.16 -3.23 7.21
N GLY A 51 -1.19 -4.54 7.49
CA GLY A 51 -0.14 -5.24 8.21
C GLY A 51 1.22 -5.28 7.49
N TRP A 52 1.27 -4.95 6.20
CA TRP A 52 2.53 -4.79 5.46
C TRP A 52 3.11 -3.38 5.56
N ILE A 53 2.33 -2.42 6.04
CA ILE A 53 2.78 -1.05 6.22
C ILE A 53 3.77 -1.05 7.38
N GLY A 54 5.04 -0.74 7.08
CA GLY A 54 6.08 -0.59 8.07
C GLY A 54 6.08 0.82 8.66
N GLU A 55 5.97 1.82 7.78
CA GLU A 55 6.01 3.23 8.16
C GLU A 55 5.08 4.04 7.24
N VAL A 56 4.40 5.04 7.80
CA VAL A 56 3.60 6.00 7.04
C VAL A 56 4.22 7.37 7.25
N LYS A 57 4.61 8.01 6.16
CA LYS A 57 5.00 9.42 6.07
C LYS A 57 3.85 10.19 5.44
N GLU A 58 3.79 11.50 5.68
CA GLU A 58 2.65 12.39 5.33
C GLU A 58 1.96 12.08 3.99
N ASP A 59 2.73 11.75 2.94
CA ASP A 59 2.21 11.38 1.63
C ASP A 59 2.87 10.10 1.06
N GLN A 60 3.54 9.29 1.88
CA GLN A 60 4.24 8.09 1.44
C GLN A 60 4.03 6.93 2.41
N VAL A 61 3.60 5.78 1.91
CA VAL A 61 3.43 4.54 2.66
C VAL A 61 4.62 3.64 2.36
N ILE A 62 5.46 3.42 3.37
CA ILE A 62 6.62 2.54 3.28
C ILE A 62 6.21 1.15 3.78
N LEU A 63 6.32 0.17 2.89
CA LEU A 63 6.03 -1.22 3.22
C LEU A 63 7.26 -1.87 3.86
N ASN A 64 7.01 -2.83 4.75
CA ASN A 64 8.05 -3.71 5.30
C ASN A 64 8.42 -4.87 4.35
N LYS A 65 7.81 -4.91 3.16
CA LYS A 65 8.04 -5.91 2.11
C LYS A 65 8.75 -5.30 0.91
N ASN A 66 9.50 -6.13 0.18
CA ASN A 66 10.12 -5.77 -1.09
C ASN A 66 9.08 -5.70 -2.22
N SER A 67 9.40 -4.99 -3.29
CA SER A 67 8.48 -4.82 -4.43
C SER A 67 8.12 -6.15 -5.09
N GLU A 68 9.05 -7.12 -5.14
CA GLU A 68 8.80 -8.44 -5.69
C GLU A 68 7.84 -9.26 -4.81
N GLU A 69 8.10 -9.29 -3.50
CA GLU A 69 7.24 -9.94 -2.50
C GLU A 69 5.83 -9.36 -2.49
N VAL A 70 5.74 -8.02 -2.57
CA VAL A 70 4.46 -7.31 -2.67
C VAL A 70 3.75 -7.73 -3.95
N LYS A 71 4.45 -7.77 -5.09
CA LYS A 71 3.89 -8.18 -6.38
C LYS A 71 3.41 -9.63 -6.43
N ASP A 72 4.07 -10.52 -5.67
CA ASP A 72 3.73 -11.93 -5.60
C ASP A 72 2.55 -12.19 -4.65
N GLN A 73 2.53 -11.50 -3.49
CA GLN A 73 1.54 -11.76 -2.44
C GLN A 73 0.31 -10.85 -2.51
N TRP A 74 0.38 -9.70 -3.19
CA TRP A 74 -0.76 -8.77 -3.24
C TRP A 74 -1.93 -9.40 -3.98
N GLN A 75 -3.15 -8.97 -3.66
CA GLN A 75 -4.31 -9.49 -4.38
C GLN A 75 -4.61 -8.55 -5.55
N ALA A 76 -4.26 -9.00 -6.76
CA ALA A 76 -4.64 -8.33 -8.00
C ALA A 76 -6.07 -8.70 -8.40
N ILE A 77 -6.92 -7.70 -8.64
CA ILE A 77 -8.33 -7.85 -9.06
C ILE A 77 -8.65 -7.05 -10.32
#